data_AF-A0AAF3FP96-F1
#
_entry.id   AF-A0AAF3FP96-F1
#
_cell.length_a   1.000
_cell.length_b   1.000
_cell.length_c   1.000
_cell.angle_alpha   90.00
_cell.angle_beta   90.00
_cell.angle_gamma   90.00
#
_symmetry.space_group_name_H-M   'P 1'
#
loop_
_entity.id
_entity.type
_entity.pdbx_description
1 polymer ?
#
loop_
_entity_poly.entity_id
_entity_poly.type
_entity_poly.pdbx_seq_one_letter_code
_entity_poly.pdbx_strand_id
1 'polypeptide(L)' 'MQVSTANDVKIYNLSYGKSIPEWLTSKQRRELTKKNLDVRRRIQLIQNFEMPDVANCMSISKDGRHVFCCGLL' A
#
# COMPACT_ATOMS: atom_id res chain seq x y z
N MET A 1 4.78 -8.41 1.23
CA MET A 1 3.76 -9.42 0.90
C MET A 1 3.51 -10.25 2.14
N GLN A 2 2.28 -10.27 2.62
CA GLN A 2 1.84 -11.13 3.72
C GLN A 2 0.94 -12.23 3.17
N VAL A 3 1.12 -13.44 3.69
CA VAL A 3 0.25 -14.58 3.38
C VAL A 3 -0.53 -14.91 4.64
N SER A 4 -1.85 -14.94 4.55
CA SER A 4 -2.71 -15.49 5.59
C SER A 4 -3.45 -16.71 5.05
N THR A 5 -3.79 -17.63 5.94
CA THR A 5 -4.57 -18.83 5.59
C THR A 5 -5.85 -18.82 6.39
N ALA A 6 -6.99 -18.88 5.69
CA ALA A 6 -8.30 -19.02 6.30
C ALA A 6 -9.04 -20.14 5.59
N ASN A 7 -9.56 -21.12 6.34
CA ASN A 7 -10.28 -22.28 5.80
C ASN A 7 -9.53 -23.00 4.66
N ASP A 8 -8.23 -23.28 4.85
CA ASP A 8 -7.33 -23.88 3.83
C ASP A 8 -7.16 -23.08 2.53
N VAL A 9 -7.62 -21.83 2.47
CA VAL A 9 -7.39 -20.91 1.36
C VAL A 9 -6.27 -19.92 1.70
N LYS A 10 -5.29 -19.79 0.81
CA LYS A 10 -4.21 -18.82 0.92
C LYS A 10 -4.68 -17.45 0.41
N ILE A 11 -4.66 -16.46 1.29
CA ILE A 11 -4.96 -15.06 1.01
C ILE A 11 -3.65 -14.29 0.93
N TYR A 12 -3.46 -13.53 -0.15
CA TYR A 12 -2.23 -12.80 -0.42
C TYR A 12 -2.46 -11.30 -0.30
N ASN A 13 -1.90 -10.68 0.73
CA ASN A 13 -1.86 -9.23 0.84
C ASN A 13 -0.55 -8.70 0.23
N LEU A 14 -0.67 -8.17 -0.99
CA LEU A 14 0.45 -7.64 -1.76
C LEU A 14 0.88 -6.24 -1.27
N SER A 15 -0.05 -5.46 -0.72
CA SER A 15 0.18 -4.09 -0.25
C SER A 15 0.60 -3.99 1.23
N TYR A 16 0.74 -5.13 1.92
CA TYR A 16 1.12 -5.18 3.32
C TYR A 16 2.47 -4.51 3.60
N GLY A 17 2.49 -3.57 4.56
CA GLY A 17 3.69 -2.91 5.07
C GLY A 17 3.45 -1.45 5.47
N LYS A 18 4.26 -0.91 6.40
CA LYS A 18 4.18 0.50 6.83
C LYS A 18 4.54 1.45 5.68
N SER A 19 3.74 2.48 5.44
CA SER A 19 4.07 3.57 4.51
C SER A 19 5.38 4.24 4.89
N ILE A 20 6.20 4.54 3.88
CA ILE A 20 7.40 5.35 4.09
C ILE A 20 6.89 6.78 4.22
N PRO A 21 7.20 7.50 5.31
CA PRO A 21 6.73 8.86 5.46
C PRO A 21 7.19 9.76 4.30
N GLU A 22 6.29 10.61 3.79
CA GLU A 22 6.58 11.52 2.67
C GLU A 22 7.55 12.64 3.05
N TRP A 23 7.67 12.98 4.33
CA TRP A 23 8.58 14.01 4.84
C TRP A 23 10.07 13.62 4.80
N LEU A 24 10.40 12.37 4.47
CA LEU A 24 11.78 11.91 4.36
C LEU A 24 12.46 12.48 3.11
N THR A 25 13.68 13.01 3.29
CA THR A 25 14.51 13.44 2.15
C THR A 25 14.89 12.26 1.26
N SER A 26 15.14 12.51 -0.03
CA SER A 26 15.57 11.50 -1.01
C SER A 26 16.80 10.70 -0.55
N LYS A 27 17.74 11.34 0.16
CA LYS A 27 18.90 10.70 0.76
C LYS A 27 18.49 9.73 1.88
N GLN A 28 17.66 10.17 2.83
CA GLN A 28 17.19 9.32 3.92
C GLN A 28 16.36 8.15 3.40
N ARG A 29 15.51 8.37 2.39
CA ARG A 29 14.73 7.32 1.73
C ARG A 29 15.63 6.25 1.11
N ARG A 30 16.70 6.66 0.42
CA ARG A 30 17.68 5.73 -0.17
C ARG A 30 18.42 4.91 0.90
N GLU A 31 18.80 5.53 2.01
CA GLU A 31 19.45 4.83 3.12
C GLU A 31 18.50 3.87 3.84
N LEU A 32 17.21 4.23 3.98
CA LEU A 32 16.18 3.34 4.53
C LEU A 32 15.98 2.09 3.65
N THR A 33 15.90 2.27 2.32
CA THR A 33 15.75 1.16 1.37
C THR A 33 16.96 0.23 1.36
N LYS A 34 18.16 0.76 1.61
CA LYS A 34 19.38 -0.07 1.74
C LYS A 34 19.39 -0.87 3.04
N LYS A 35 18.98 -0.26 4.15
CA LYS A 35 19.02 -0.88 5.48
C LYS A 35 17.91 -1.91 5.69
N ASN A 36 16.71 -1.65 5.18
CA ASN A 36 15.55 -2.52 5.38
C ASN A 36 15.22 -3.33 4.13
N LEU A 37 15.42 -4.65 4.23
CA LEU A 37 15.02 -5.61 3.20
C LEU A 37 13.51 -5.58 2.93
N ASP A 38 12.70 -5.33 3.95
CA ASP A 38 11.24 -5.26 3.83
C ASP A 38 10.79 -4.07 2.99
N VAL A 39 11.48 -2.93 3.12
CA VAL A 39 11.23 -1.73 2.30
C VAL A 39 11.66 -1.98 0.86
N ARG A 40 12.78 -2.68 0.65
CA ARG A 40 13.30 -3.00 -0.69
C ARG A 40 12.44 -4.03 -1.43
N ARG A 41 11.90 -5.03 -0.72
CA ARG A 41 11.06 -6.10 -1.29
C ARG A 41 9.57 -5.73 -1.31
N ARG A 42 9.21 -4.51 -0.92
CA ARG A 42 7.83 -4.05 -0.91
C ARG A 42 7.32 -3.94 -2.35
N ILE A 43 6.16 -4.54 -2.58
CA ILE A 43 5.43 -4.44 -3.84
C ILE A 43 4.36 -3.35 -3.63
N GLN A 44 4.44 -2.28 -4.40
CA GLN A 44 3.39 -1.26 -4.46
C GLN A 44 2.67 -1.40 -5.80
N LEU A 45 1.41 -1.82 -5.75
CA LEU A 45 0.60 -2.03 -6.95
C LEU A 45 0.01 -0.71 -7.48
N ILE A 46 -0.45 0.15 -6.58
CA ILE A 46 -1.04 1.44 -6.92
C ILE A 46 -0.23 2.53 -6.21
N GLN A 47 0.30 3.47 -6.98
CA GLN A 47 1.10 4.56 -6.46
C GLN A 47 0.22 5.54 -5.68
N ASN A 48 0.70 5.96 -4.50
CA ASN A 48 0.06 6.97 -3.63
C ASN A 48 -1.43 6.71 -3.33
N PHE A 49 -1.80 5.44 -3.15
CA PHE A 49 -3.16 5.03 -2.86
C PHE A 49 -3.36 4.77 -1.36
N GLU A 50 -3.21 5.81 -0.55
CA GLU A 50 -3.38 5.80 0.90
C GLU A 50 -4.25 7.00 1.30
N MET A 51 -5.08 6.83 2.33
CA MET A 51 -5.87 7.92 2.91
C MET A 51 -5.33 8.23 4.30
N PRO A 52 -5.21 9.51 4.67
CA PRO A 52 -4.57 9.91 5.93
C PRO A 52 -5.33 9.44 7.17
N ASP A 53 -6.66 9.31 7.10
CA ASP A 53 -7.50 8.90 8.22
C ASP A 53 -8.29 7.62 7.89
N VAL A 54 -9.43 7.74 7.21
CA VAL A 54 -10.26 6.59 6.80
C VAL A 54 -10.80 6.79 5.39
N ALA A 55 -10.87 5.69 4.64
CA ALA A 55 -11.68 5.58 3.43
C ALA A 55 -13.06 4.99 3.80
N ASN A 56 -14.14 5.74 3.57
CA ASN A 56 -15.50 5.30 3.88
C ASN A 56 -16.12 4.49 2.73
N CYS A 57 -15.81 4.86 1.49
CA CYS A 57 -16.29 4.13 0.33
C CYS A 57 -15.26 4.06 -0.78
N MET A 58 -15.29 2.94 -1.51
CA MET A 58 -14.47 2.71 -2.68
C MET A 58 -15.33 2.10 -3.79
N SER A 59 -15.10 2.53 -5.02
CA SER A 59 -15.78 2.00 -6.21
C SER A 59 -14.82 1.97 -7.38
N ILE A 60 -15.04 1.04 -8.31
CA ILE A 60 -14.25 0.90 -9.53
C ILE A 60 -15.17 1.23 -10.70
N SER A 61 -14.67 1.98 -11.67
CA SER A 61 -15.38 2.25 -12.91
C SER A 61 -15.73 0.94 -13.63
N LYS A 62 -16.83 0.91 -14.39
CA LYS A 62 -17.28 -0.28 -15.14
C LYS A 62 -16.22 -0.79 -16.12
N ASP A 63 -15.37 0.10 -16.63
CA ASP A 63 -14.27 -0.23 -17.53
C ASP A 63 -13.01 -0.75 -16.79
N GLY A 64 -13.01 -0.75 -15.45
CA GLY A 64 -11.90 -1.19 -14.62
C GLY A 64 -10.69 -0.25 -14.60
N ARG A 65 -10.77 0.92 -15.25
CA ARG A 65 -9.60 1.81 -15.42
C ARG A 65 -9.42 2.82 -14.30
N HIS A 66 -10.47 3.09 -13.54
CA HIS A 66 -10.47 4.12 -12.51
C HIS A 66 -10.98 3.56 -11.19
N VAL A 67 -10.36 4.01 -10.10
CA VAL A 67 -10.79 3.71 -8.73
C VAL A 67 -11.17 5.04 -8.08
N PHE A 68 -12.40 5.10 -7.58
CA PHE A 68 -12.92 6.20 -6.78
C PHE A 68 -12.82 5.80 -5.31
N CYS A 69 -12.29 6.70 -4.50
CA CYS A 69 -12.19 6.51 -3.06
C CYS A 69 -12.65 7.81 -2.39
N CYS A 70 -13.62 7.73 -1.48
CA CYS A 70 -14.02 8.86 -0.66
C CYS A 70 -13.72 8.54 0.81
N GLY A 71 -12.95 9.43 1.43
CA GLY A 71 -12.70 9.43 2.87
C GLY A 71 -13.44 10.58 3.55
N LEU A 72 -13.61 10.46 4.86
CA LEU A 72 -13.92 11.61 5.70
C LEU A 72 -12.63 12.38 6.00
N LEU A 73 -12.77 13.68 6.19
CA LEU A 73 -11.70 14.63 6.49
C LEU A 73 -11.60 14.84 8.01
#